data_AF-A0A9W9DDV9-F1
#
_entry.id   AF-A0A9W9DDV9-F1
#
_cell.length_a   1.000
_cell.length_b   1.000
_cell.length_c   1.000
_cell.angle_alpha   90.00
_cell.angle_beta   90.00
_cell.angle_gamma   90.00
#
_symmetry.space_group_name_H-M   'P 1'
#
loop_
_entity.id
_entity.type
_entity.pdbx_description
1 polymer ?
#
loop_
_entity_poly.entity_id
_entity_poly.type
_entity_poly.pdbx_seq_one_letter_code
_entity_poly.pdbx_strand_id
1 'polypeptide(L)'
;RFKQRCVLPMFIIPGPNKPKILDSFIFRSLHHMSALQKENDGKGLAMWDAATSSIIHARILFILAMADAVGLVDLDGRASHHCVHACRIGCPMKGRHKPGT
;
A
#
# COMPACT_ATOMS: atom_id res chain seq x y z
N ARG A 1 -23.23 -1.02 3.84
CA ARG A 1 -21.99 -1.80 3.71
C ARG A 1 -21.54 -1.74 2.26
N PHE A 2 -20.53 -0.93 1.94
CA PHE A 2 -20.01 -0.79 0.58
C PHE A 2 -19.31 -2.11 0.21
N LYS A 3 -19.78 -2.81 -0.82
CA LYS A 3 -19.21 -4.09 -1.26
C LYS A 3 -18.39 -3.80 -2.51
N GLN A 4 -17.12 -3.50 -2.33
CA GLN A 4 -16.19 -3.29 -3.44
C GLN A 4 -16.02 -4.65 -4.15
N ARG A 5 -16.49 -4.73 -5.41
CA ARG A 5 -16.69 -6.01 -6.11
C ARG A 5 -15.40 -6.83 -6.33
N CYS A 6 -14.24 -6.19 -6.40
CA CYS A 6 -12.95 -6.85 -6.59
C CYS A 6 -11.86 -6.10 -5.82
N VAL A 7 -11.59 -6.50 -4.57
CA VAL A 7 -10.34 -6.16 -3.90
C VAL A 7 -9.49 -7.41 -3.94
N LEU A 8 -8.46 -7.40 -4.78
CA LEU A 8 -7.45 -8.45 -4.81
C LEU A 8 -6.31 -8.03 -3.88
N PRO A 9 -6.16 -8.65 -2.70
CA PRO A 9 -5.05 -8.32 -1.81
C PRO A 9 -3.75 -8.75 -2.50
N MET A 10 -2.80 -7.81 -2.63
CA MET A 10 -1.50 -8.09 -3.25
C MET A 10 -0.64 -9.04 -2.40
N PHE A 11 -0.66 -8.85 -1.07
CA PHE A 11 -0.07 -9.76 -0.10
C PHE A 11 -0.80 -9.61 1.23
N ILE A 12 -0.75 -10.65 2.06
CA ILE A 12 -1.29 -10.65 3.41
C ILE A 12 -0.13 -10.97 4.34
N ILE A 13 0.12 -10.10 5.31
CA ILE A 13 1.08 -10.39 6.39
C ILE A 13 0.27 -11.02 7.53
N PRO A 14 0.38 -12.33 7.76
CA PRO A 14 -0.36 -12.97 8.83
C PRO A 14 0.16 -12.51 10.20
N GLY A 15 -0.74 -12.18 11.11
CA GLY A 15 -0.46 -12.16 12.55
C GLY A 15 -0.71 -13.54 13.16
N PRO A 16 -0.07 -13.92 14.29
CA PRO A 16 0.77 -13.12 15.20
C PRO A 16 2.28 -13.17 14.91
N ASN A 17 2.74 -14.09 14.07
CA ASN A 17 4.16 -14.29 13.76
C ASN A 17 4.59 -13.46 12.56
N LYS A 18 4.74 -12.14 12.76
CA LYS A 18 5.23 -11.26 11.70
C LYS A 18 6.66 -11.63 11.28
N PRO A 19 7.00 -11.56 9.98
CA PRO A 19 8.37 -11.76 9.52
C PRO A 19 9.31 -10.72 10.15
N LYS A 20 10.52 -11.14 10.54
CA LYS A 20 11.53 -10.26 11.15
C LYS A 20 11.97 -9.13 10.21
N ILE A 21 12.03 -9.43 8.91
CA ILE A 21 12.41 -8.47 7.85
C ILE A 21 11.19 -8.27 6.95
N LEU A 22 10.34 -7.34 7.35
CA LEU A 22 9.08 -7.06 6.68
C LEU A 22 9.31 -6.39 5.31
N ASP A 23 10.37 -5.58 5.21
CA ASP A 23 10.82 -4.93 3.98
C ASP A 23 11.07 -5.92 2.84
N SER A 24 11.52 -7.13 3.13
CA SER A 24 11.79 -8.13 2.08
C SER A 24 10.51 -8.54 1.32
N PHE A 25 9.36 -8.49 1.99
CA PHE A 25 8.04 -8.78 1.42
C PHE A 25 7.44 -7.55 0.73
N ILE A 26 7.46 -6.39 1.41
CA ILE A 26 6.89 -5.14 0.87
C ILE A 26 7.67 -4.70 -0.37
N PHE A 27 9.00 -4.64 -0.28
CA PHE A 27 9.85 -4.16 -1.37
C PHE A 27 9.64 -4.98 -2.64
N ARG A 28 9.68 -6.31 -2.53
CA ARG A 28 9.49 -7.20 -3.67
C ARG A 28 8.13 -6.96 -4.35
N SER A 29 7.07 -6.84 -3.55
CA SER A 29 5.71 -6.63 -4.04
C SER A 29 5.55 -5.28 -4.74
N LEU A 30 6.00 -4.19 -4.09
CA LEU A 30 5.98 -2.85 -4.66
C LEU A 30 6.89 -2.71 -5.88
N HIS A 31 8.02 -3.42 -5.91
CA HIS A 31 8.92 -3.45 -7.06
C HIS A 31 8.24 -4.07 -8.29
N HIS A 32 7.58 -5.22 -8.13
CA HIS A 32 6.81 -5.84 -9.23
C HIS A 32 5.66 -4.93 -9.69
N MET A 33 4.96 -4.30 -8.76
CA MET A 33 3.92 -3.32 -9.09
C MET A 33 4.49 -2.14 -9.88
N SER A 34 5.63 -1.59 -9.45
CA SER A 34 6.29 -0.48 -10.14
C SER A 34 6.75 -0.88 -11.55
N ALA A 35 7.22 -2.12 -11.73
CA ALA A 35 7.58 -2.63 -13.05
C ALA A 35 6.36 -2.65 -13.99
N LEU A 36 5.21 -3.15 -13.53
CA LEU A 36 3.96 -3.17 -14.30
C LEU A 36 3.43 -1.75 -14.57
N GLN A 37 3.61 -0.82 -13.62
CA GLN A 37 3.24 0.59 -13.82
C GLN A 37 4.09 1.28 -14.90
N LYS A 38 5.34 0.85 -15.08
CA LYS A 38 6.29 1.43 -16.05
C LYS A 38 6.23 0.75 -17.41
N GLU A 39 5.53 -0.38 -17.53
CA GLU A 39 5.35 -1.09 -18.79
C GLU A 39 4.69 -0.18 -19.86
N ASN A 40 5.02 -0.42 -21.13
CA ASN A 40 4.50 0.33 -22.28
C ASN A 40 4.68 1.86 -22.14
N ASP A 41 5.89 2.29 -21.76
CA ASP A 41 6.24 3.70 -21.52
C ASP A 41 5.35 4.39 -20.46
N GLY A 42 4.98 3.64 -19.42
CA GLY A 42 4.10 4.13 -18.35
C GLY A 42 2.61 4.11 -18.69
N LYS A 43 2.21 3.50 -19.80
CA LYS A 43 0.78 3.28 -20.13
C LYS A 43 0.15 2.18 -19.28
N GLY A 44 0.96 1.27 -18.72
CA GLY A 44 0.52 0.15 -17.90
C GLY A 44 0.46 -1.16 -18.68
N LEU A 45 -0.18 -2.17 -18.09
CA LEU A 45 -0.24 -3.53 -18.62
C LEU A 45 -1.11 -3.60 -19.89
N ALA A 46 -0.57 -4.15 -20.97
CA ALA A 46 -1.32 -4.38 -22.21
C ALA A 46 -2.22 -5.62 -22.06
N MET A 47 -3.51 -5.45 -22.31
CA MET A 47 -4.50 -6.53 -22.27
C MET A 47 -5.34 -6.53 -23.54
N TRP A 48 -5.59 -7.71 -24.09
CA TRP A 48 -6.51 -7.86 -25.21
C TRP A 48 -7.95 -7.75 -24.72
N ASP A 49 -8.70 -6.79 -25.26
CA ASP A 49 -10.13 -6.68 -25.05
C ASP A 49 -10.89 -7.32 -26.21
N ALA A 50 -11.56 -8.43 -25.91
CA ALA A 50 -12.36 -9.16 -26.90
C ALA A 50 -13.58 -8.36 -27.38
N ALA A 51 -14.13 -7.45 -26.56
CA ALA A 51 -15.32 -6.67 -26.92
C ALA A 51 -15.00 -5.63 -28.01
N THR A 52 -13.82 -5.03 -27.94
CA THR A 52 -13.36 -4.02 -28.91
C THR A 52 -12.39 -4.58 -29.95
N SER A 53 -11.98 -5.85 -29.83
CA SER A 53 -10.93 -6.48 -30.65
C SER A 53 -9.67 -5.63 -30.73
N SER A 54 -9.25 -5.09 -29.58
CA SER A 54 -8.13 -4.17 -29.50
C SER A 54 -7.30 -4.39 -28.23
N ILE A 55 -6.06 -3.86 -28.23
CA ILE A 55 -5.22 -3.86 -27.04
C ILE A 55 -5.54 -2.61 -26.21
N ILE A 56 -6.04 -2.84 -25.00
CA ILE A 56 -6.24 -1.80 -23.99
C ILE A 56 -5.10 -1.80 -22.99
N HIS A 57 -4.81 -0.64 -22.39
CA HIS A 57 -3.77 -0.51 -21.37
C HIS A 57 -4.40 -0.33 -20.01
N ALA A 58 -4.20 -1.30 -19.12
CA ALA A 58 -4.68 -1.28 -17.75
C ALA A 58 -3.66 -0.59 -16.83
N ARG A 59 -4.05 0.55 -16.24
CA ARG A 59 -3.23 1.25 -15.27
C ARG A 59 -3.42 0.66 -13.88
N ILE A 60 -2.34 0.13 -13.31
CA ILE A 60 -2.33 -0.36 -11.93
C ILE A 60 -2.15 0.82 -10.98
N LEU A 61 -3.17 1.11 -10.17
CA LEU A 61 -3.15 2.20 -9.21
C LEU A 61 -2.88 1.67 -7.81
N PHE A 62 -1.89 2.25 -7.13
CA PHE A 62 -1.65 2.03 -5.70
C PHE A 62 -2.27 3.18 -4.91
N ILE A 63 -3.49 2.95 -4.41
CA ILE A 63 -4.27 3.97 -3.72
C ILE A 63 -4.61 3.43 -2.33
N LEU A 64 -4.44 4.27 -1.31
CA LEU A 64 -4.71 3.96 0.10
C LEU A 64 -3.94 2.72 0.56
N ALA A 65 -2.64 2.89 0.79
CA ALA A 65 -1.77 1.93 1.45
C ALA A 65 -2.22 1.72 2.91
N MET A 66 -3.30 0.97 3.11
CA MET A 66 -3.94 0.80 4.42
C MET A 66 -3.25 -0.30 5.22
N ALA A 67 -2.81 0.06 6.41
CA ALA A 67 -2.34 -0.86 7.43
C ALA A 67 -2.87 -0.39 8.80
N ASP A 68 -2.78 -1.26 9.79
CA ASP A 68 -3.09 -0.90 11.18
C ASP A 68 -2.01 0.03 11.75
N ALA A 69 -2.21 0.50 12.99
CA ALA A 69 -1.32 1.45 13.64
C ALA A 69 0.15 0.99 13.67
N VAL A 70 0.39 -0.33 13.72
CA VAL A 70 1.73 -0.93 13.76
C VAL A 70 2.28 -1.11 12.34
N GLY A 71 1.49 -1.69 11.43
CA GLY A 71 1.94 -1.97 10.07
C GLY A 71 2.14 -0.71 9.20
N LEU A 72 1.45 0.40 9.50
CA LEU A 72 1.62 1.64 8.74
C LEU A 72 3.04 2.21 8.88
N VAL A 73 3.67 1.99 10.05
CA VAL A 73 5.05 2.44 10.31
C VAL A 73 6.03 1.75 9.37
N ASP A 74 5.84 0.45 9.14
CA ASP A 74 6.68 -0.35 8.25
C ASP A 74 6.37 -0.09 6.76
N LEU A 75 5.20 0.46 6.43
CA LEU A 75 4.75 0.68 5.06
C LEU A 75 5.14 2.05 4.49
N ASP A 76 4.86 3.13 5.24
CA ASP A 76 5.07 4.51 4.77
C ASP A 76 5.67 5.43 5.84
N GLY A 77 6.15 4.88 6.95
CA GLY A 77 6.73 5.62 8.07
C GLY A 77 5.74 6.48 8.85
N ARG A 78 4.43 6.41 8.56
CA ARG A 78 3.39 7.07 9.34
C ARG A 78 2.87 6.12 10.42
N ALA A 79 2.31 6.67 11.46
CA ALA A 79 1.78 5.95 12.59
C ALA A 79 0.38 6.46 12.94
N SER A 80 -0.31 5.77 13.84
CA SER A 80 -1.64 6.21 14.26
C SER A 80 -1.60 7.60 14.92
N HIS A 81 -2.76 8.26 14.96
CA HIS A 81 -2.94 9.54 15.63
C HIS A 81 -2.66 9.49 17.16
N HIS A 82 -2.60 8.30 17.76
CA HIS A 82 -2.22 8.10 19.16
C HIS A 82 -0.71 8.00 19.37
N CYS A 83 0.08 7.92 18.31
CA CYS A 83 1.53 7.85 18.44
C CYS A 83 2.12 9.23 18.76
N VAL A 84 3.19 9.25 19.56
CA VAL A 84 3.93 10.48 19.90
C VAL A 84 4.42 11.21 18.65
N HIS A 85 4.73 10.49 17.56
CA HIS A 85 5.05 11.08 16.27
C HIS A 85 4.24 10.36 15.20
N ALA A 86 3.04 10.88 14.90
CA ALA A 86 2.14 10.28 13.90
C ALA A 86 2.72 10.37 12.47
N CYS A 87 3.47 11.41 12.14
CA CYS A 87 4.18 11.53 10.87
C CYS A 87 5.68 11.61 11.16
N ARG A 88 6.40 10.48 11.04
CA ARG A 88 7.86 10.45 11.28
C ARG A 88 8.68 11.02 10.13
N ILE A 89 8.11 11.11 8.92
CA ILE A 89 8.84 11.46 7.70
C ILE A 89 8.90 12.97 7.48
N GLY A 90 7.82 13.71 7.78
CA GLY A 90 7.69 15.09 7.30
C GLY A 90 7.17 16.09 8.31
N CYS A 91 6.85 15.69 9.55
CA CYS A 91 6.27 16.60 10.53
C CYS A 91 7.01 16.53 11.88
N PRO A 92 7.49 17.67 12.42
CA PRO A 92 8.06 17.71 13.76
C PRO A 92 6.99 17.72 14.87
N MET A 93 5.70 17.72 14.51
CA MET A 93 4.60 17.79 15.47
C MET A 93 4.56 16.53 16.34
N LYS A 94 4.82 16.72 17.63
CA LYS A 94 4.59 15.70 18.64
C LYS A 94 3.09 15.58 18.92
N GLY A 95 2.59 14.35 18.88
CA GLY A 95 1.27 14.01 19.37
C GLY A 95 1.12 14.36 20.84
N ARG A 96 -0.06 14.84 21.23
CA ARG A 96 -0.40 15.16 22.62
C ARG A 96 -1.32 14.07 23.15
N HIS A 97 -0.83 13.28 24.09
CA HIS A 97 -1.69 12.37 24.84
C HIS A 97 -2.65 13.20 25.73
N LYS A 98 -3.87 12.70 25.91
CA LYS A 98 -4.75 13.26 26.94
C LYS A 98 -4.10 12.97 28.30
N PRO A 99 -3.91 13.96 29.18
CA PRO A 99 -3.39 13.68 30.51
C PRO A 99 -4.35 12.74 31.26
N GLY A 100 -3.81 11.68 31.87
CA GLY A 100 -4.58 10.72 32.68
C GLY A 100 -5.08 9.46 31.95
N THR A 101 -4.66 9.24 30.70
CA THR A 101 -4.76 7.94 30.00
C THR A 101 -3.37 7.34 29.84
#